data_AF-A0A850SAR2-F1
#
_entry.id   AF-A0A850SAR2-F1
#
_cell.length_a   1.000
_cell.length_b   1.000
_cell.length_c   1.000
_cell.angle_alpha   90.00
_cell.angle_beta   90.00
_cell.angle_gamma   90.00
#
_symmetry.space_group_name_H-M   'P 1'
#
loop_
_entity.id
_entity.type
_entity.pdbx_description
1 polymer ?
#
loop_
_entity_poly.entity_id
_entity_poly.type
_entity_poly.pdbx_seq_one_letter_code
_entity_poly.pdbx_strand_id
1 'polypeptide(L)'
;MSNVKAFPGTFPLHEDRNFLAESEWVIFKLLCKPVDSFAEEDPEELSVATGNQVTPTRCDELIRIVRINQLAGIGSWISRIFAEAGMNDSDIRELPAEEITDRVNAKAGYRICNEATTRALALLQLQWKGAKANG
;
A
#
# COMPACT_ATOMS: atom_id res chain seq x y z
N MET A 1 -11.44 2.92 -15.63
CA MET A 1 -10.01 3.14 -15.98
C MET A 1 -9.65 4.56 -15.55
N SER A 2 -9.02 4.72 -14.40
CA SER A 2 -8.61 6.04 -13.92
C SER A 2 -7.42 6.52 -14.74
N ASN A 3 -7.62 7.62 -15.48
CA ASN A 3 -6.66 8.17 -16.44
C ASN A 3 -5.57 8.98 -15.71
N VAL A 4 -4.88 8.35 -14.75
CA VAL A 4 -3.86 9.00 -13.92
C VAL A 4 -2.55 9.03 -14.70
N LYS A 5 -2.33 10.09 -15.48
CA LYS A 5 -1.01 10.37 -16.08
C LYS A 5 -0.02 10.69 -14.95
N ALA A 6 1.13 10.01 -14.94
CA ALA A 6 2.26 10.38 -14.11
C ALA A 6 2.60 11.87 -14.34
N PHE A 7 2.47 12.71 -13.33
CA PHE A 7 2.88 14.10 -13.44
C PHE A 7 4.42 14.15 -13.40
N PRO A 8 5.10 14.88 -14.29
CA PRO A 8 6.56 14.99 -14.28
C PRO A 8 7.05 15.48 -12.91
N GLY A 9 7.96 14.72 -12.30
CA GLY A 9 8.52 15.03 -10.98
C GLY A 9 7.67 14.58 -9.78
N THR A 10 6.52 13.94 -9.95
CA THR A 10 5.82 13.29 -8.81
C THR A 10 6.35 11.89 -8.55
N PHE A 11 6.34 11.47 -7.29
CA PHE A 11 6.46 10.06 -6.98
C PHE A 11 5.28 9.29 -7.64
N PRO A 12 5.54 8.17 -8.32
CA PRO A 12 4.52 7.51 -9.14
C PRO A 12 3.56 6.69 -8.26
N LEU A 13 2.46 7.32 -7.84
CA LEU A 13 1.46 6.71 -6.96
C LEU A 13 0.80 5.44 -7.53
N HIS A 14 0.78 5.27 -8.84
CA HIS A 14 0.12 4.16 -9.55
C HIS A 14 1.09 3.07 -10.01
N GLU A 15 2.40 3.21 -9.75
CA GLU A 15 3.38 2.25 -10.24
C GLU A 15 3.36 0.96 -9.42
N ASP A 16 3.34 -0.16 -10.14
CA ASP A 16 3.44 -1.49 -9.55
C ASP A 16 4.88 -2.00 -9.52
N ARG A 17 5.26 -2.57 -8.37
CA ARG A 17 6.53 -3.25 -8.16
C ARG A 17 6.36 -4.46 -7.25
N ASN A 18 7.18 -5.47 -7.46
CA ASN A 18 7.25 -6.62 -6.57
C ASN A 18 7.63 -6.17 -5.15
N PHE A 19 6.80 -6.53 -4.18
CA PHE A 19 7.00 -6.21 -2.75
C PHE A 19 7.27 -7.44 -1.89
N LEU A 20 7.14 -8.64 -2.46
CA LEU A 20 7.57 -9.89 -1.84
C LEU A 20 9.07 -10.12 -2.09
N ALA A 21 9.78 -10.57 -1.06
CA ALA A 21 11.07 -11.20 -1.25
C ALA A 21 10.91 -12.53 -2.00
N GLU A 22 11.98 -12.99 -2.66
CA GLU A 22 11.95 -14.23 -3.44
C GLU A 22 11.53 -15.44 -2.59
N SER A 23 12.06 -15.55 -1.36
CA SER A 23 11.68 -16.59 -0.40
C SER A 23 10.19 -16.54 -0.04
N GLU A 24 9.66 -15.36 0.28
CA GLU A 24 8.24 -15.14 0.59
C GLU A 24 7.37 -15.57 -0.59
N TRP A 25 7.72 -15.17 -1.81
CA TRP A 25 7.00 -15.54 -3.02
C TRP A 25 6.97 -17.05 -3.23
N VAL A 26 8.11 -17.74 -3.06
CA VAL A 26 8.18 -19.21 -3.16
C VAL A 26 7.27 -19.87 -2.13
N ILE A 27 7.33 -19.44 -0.86
CA ILE A 27 6.53 -19.99 0.23
C ILE A 27 5.03 -19.86 -0.08
N PHE A 28 4.55 -18.65 -0.39
CA PHE A 28 3.13 -18.44 -0.65
C PHE A 28 2.64 -19.16 -1.90
N LYS A 29 3.51 -19.30 -2.92
CA LYS A 29 3.21 -20.10 -4.11
C LYS A 29 3.04 -21.58 -3.78
N LEU A 30 3.89 -22.14 -2.92
CA LEU A 30 3.77 -23.54 -2.48
C LEU A 30 2.50 -23.79 -1.65
N LEU A 31 2.06 -22.78 -0.90
CA LEU A 31 0.78 -22.80 -0.16
C LEU A 31 -0.44 -22.60 -1.07
N CYS A 32 -0.24 -22.41 -2.37
CA CYS A 32 -1.28 -22.05 -3.32
C CYS A 32 -2.11 -20.82 -2.89
N LYS A 33 -1.48 -19.89 -2.15
CA LYS A 33 -2.16 -18.71 -1.58
C LYS A 33 -1.84 -17.49 -2.45
N PRO A 34 -2.80 -17.00 -3.27
CA PRO A 34 -2.57 -15.83 -4.11
C PRO A 34 -2.43 -14.57 -3.26
N VAL A 35 -1.56 -13.65 -3.68
CA VAL A 35 -1.24 -12.43 -2.92
C VAL A 35 -2.48 -11.58 -2.62
N ASP A 36 -3.40 -11.49 -3.57
CA ASP A 36 -4.61 -10.69 -3.41
C ASP A 36 -5.53 -11.20 -2.30
N SER A 37 -5.44 -12.50 -1.93
CA SER A 37 -6.25 -13.04 -0.84
C SER A 37 -5.76 -12.59 0.54
N PHE A 38 -4.54 -12.06 0.65
CA PHE A 38 -3.98 -11.67 1.94
C PHE A 38 -4.83 -10.60 2.64
N ALA A 39 -5.56 -9.76 1.90
CA ALA A 39 -6.37 -8.70 2.46
C ALA A 39 -7.40 -9.18 3.52
N GLU A 40 -7.81 -10.45 3.47
CA GLU A 40 -8.83 -11.03 4.36
C GLU A 40 -8.23 -11.93 5.45
N GLU A 41 -6.91 -12.09 5.47
CA GLU A 41 -6.23 -13.00 6.40
C GLU A 41 -5.94 -12.34 7.76
N ASP A 42 -5.72 -13.18 8.76
CA ASP A 42 -5.12 -12.80 10.03
C ASP A 42 -3.58 -12.96 9.97
N PRO A 43 -2.78 -12.02 10.48
CA PRO A 43 -1.32 -12.10 10.43
C PRO A 43 -0.72 -13.33 11.13
N GLU A 44 -1.28 -13.77 12.26
CA GLU A 44 -0.79 -14.93 13.00
C GLU A 44 -1.13 -16.22 12.25
N GLU A 45 -2.37 -16.34 11.77
CA GLU A 45 -2.79 -17.50 10.97
C GLU A 45 -1.97 -17.64 9.68
N LEU A 46 -1.71 -16.52 9.00
CA LEU A 46 -0.90 -16.49 7.79
C LEU A 46 0.55 -16.90 8.08
N SER A 47 1.12 -16.43 9.20
CA SER A 47 2.46 -16.82 9.64
C SER A 47 2.54 -18.32 9.92
N VAL A 48 1.57 -18.88 10.66
CA VAL A 48 1.49 -20.31 10.96
C VAL A 48 1.37 -21.14 9.68
N ALA A 49 0.58 -20.69 8.70
CA ALA A 49 0.45 -21.37 7.40
C ALA A 49 1.80 -21.45 6.65
N THR A 50 2.69 -20.48 6.84
CA THR A 50 4.06 -20.53 6.29
C THR A 50 5.02 -21.45 7.05
N GLY A 51 4.55 -22.13 8.09
CA GLY A 51 5.42 -22.84 9.03
C GLY A 51 6.31 -21.86 9.81
N ASN A 52 5.81 -20.65 10.08
CA ASN A 52 6.51 -19.54 10.74
C ASN A 52 7.76 -19.04 9.99
N GLN A 53 7.87 -19.30 8.69
CA GLN A 53 8.97 -18.80 7.86
C GLN A 53 8.82 -17.31 7.52
N VAL A 54 7.58 -16.83 7.46
CA VAL A 54 7.24 -15.39 7.40
C VAL A 54 6.68 -15.01 8.75
N THR A 55 7.24 -13.99 9.40
CA THR A 55 6.85 -13.59 10.76
C THR A 55 5.46 -12.93 10.77
N PRO A 56 4.73 -12.96 11.90
CA PRO A 56 3.43 -12.29 12.01
C PRO A 56 3.51 -10.79 11.69
N THR A 57 4.58 -10.11 12.12
CA THR A 57 4.82 -8.70 11.78
C THR A 57 4.93 -8.46 10.28
N ARG A 58 5.64 -9.35 9.56
CA ARG A 58 5.77 -9.23 8.11
C ARG A 58 4.47 -9.60 7.41
N CYS A 59 3.75 -10.62 7.89
CA CYS A 59 2.40 -10.95 7.41
C CYS A 59 1.45 -9.75 7.56
N ASP A 60 1.43 -9.08 8.71
CA ASP A 60 0.66 -7.85 8.93
C ASP A 60 1.03 -6.75 7.92
N GLU A 61 2.33 -6.53 7.69
CA GLU A 61 2.78 -5.57 6.69
C GLU A 61 2.30 -5.95 5.28
N LEU A 62 2.43 -7.22 4.87
CA LEU A 62 1.95 -7.70 3.57
C LEU A 62 0.44 -7.52 3.41
N ILE A 63 -0.34 -7.81 4.45
CA ILE A 63 -1.79 -7.60 4.48
C ILE A 63 -2.11 -6.11 4.28
N ARG A 64 -1.41 -5.22 5.00
CA ARG A 64 -1.55 -3.76 4.83
C ARG A 64 -1.22 -3.31 3.41
N ILE A 65 -0.13 -3.81 2.83
CA ILE A 65 0.24 -3.51 1.44
C ILE A 65 -0.87 -3.88 0.48
N VAL A 66 -1.42 -5.09 0.60
CA VAL A 66 -2.49 -5.57 -0.30
C VAL A 66 -3.76 -4.73 -0.12
N ARG A 67 -4.18 -4.46 1.12
CA ARG A 67 -5.37 -3.60 1.39
C ARG A 67 -5.21 -2.19 0.83
N ILE A 68 -4.03 -1.59 0.96
CA ILE A 68 -3.75 -0.26 0.41
C ILE A 68 -3.72 -0.31 -1.13
N ASN A 69 -3.17 -1.36 -1.74
CA ASN A 69 -3.12 -1.52 -3.19
C ASN A 69 -4.52 -1.71 -3.82
N GLN A 70 -5.49 -2.21 -3.05
CA GLN A 70 -6.89 -2.28 -3.51
C GLN A 70 -7.55 -0.89 -3.65
N LEU A 71 -6.90 0.20 -3.20
CA LEU A 71 -7.38 1.56 -3.42
C LEU A 71 -7.19 1.97 -4.89
N ALA A 72 -8.27 2.40 -5.53
CA ALA A 72 -8.24 2.81 -6.93
C ALA A 72 -7.23 3.95 -7.17
N GLY A 73 -6.25 3.70 -8.06
CA GLY A 73 -5.22 4.68 -8.43
C GLY A 73 -3.93 4.61 -7.61
N ILE A 74 -3.85 3.66 -6.68
CA ILE A 74 -2.66 3.34 -5.90
C ILE A 74 -2.05 2.04 -6.44
N GLY A 75 -0.74 2.04 -6.66
CA GLY A 75 0.02 0.86 -7.07
C GLY A 75 0.75 0.24 -5.88
N SER A 76 1.24 -0.98 -6.09
CA SER A 76 1.95 -1.77 -5.06
C SER A 76 3.21 -1.09 -4.52
N TRP A 77 3.89 -0.22 -5.29
CA TRP A 77 5.12 0.41 -4.81
C TRP A 77 4.87 1.42 -3.69
N ILE A 78 3.94 2.37 -3.88
CA ILE A 78 3.61 3.32 -2.81
C ILE A 78 2.86 2.64 -1.67
N SER A 79 2.07 1.60 -1.96
CA SER A 79 1.38 0.80 -0.94
C SER A 79 2.37 0.21 0.07
N ARG A 80 3.48 -0.33 -0.43
CA ARG A 80 4.61 -0.78 0.39
C ARG A 80 5.18 0.32 1.27
N ILE A 81 5.46 1.48 0.69
CA ILE A 81 6.05 2.61 1.42
C ILE A 81 5.09 3.11 2.52
N PHE A 82 3.78 3.15 2.25
CA PHE A 82 2.78 3.50 3.25
C PHE A 82 2.72 2.50 4.40
N ALA A 83 2.74 1.20 4.09
CA ALA A 83 2.74 0.15 5.12
C ALA A 83 4.02 0.17 5.98
N GLU A 84 5.19 0.36 5.36
CA GLU A 84 6.49 0.50 6.07
C GLU A 84 6.53 1.74 6.98
N ALA A 85 5.78 2.78 6.63
CA ALA A 85 5.55 3.97 7.45
C ALA A 85 4.48 3.77 8.55
N GLY A 86 3.97 2.54 8.71
CA GLY A 86 3.03 2.18 9.79
C GLY A 86 1.56 2.46 9.47
N MET A 87 1.22 2.85 8.25
CA MET A 87 -0.15 3.20 7.87
C MET A 87 -0.93 1.98 7.35
N ASN A 88 -2.25 2.04 7.49
CA ASN A 88 -3.23 1.11 6.90
C ASN A 88 -4.13 1.81 5.87
N ASP A 89 -5.04 1.09 5.21
CA ASP A 89 -5.92 1.64 4.17
C ASP A 89 -6.91 2.70 4.69
N SER A 90 -7.31 2.62 5.97
CA SER A 90 -8.14 3.66 6.62
C SER A 90 -7.36 4.96 6.75
N ASP A 91 -6.12 4.89 7.25
CA ASP A 91 -5.23 6.05 7.37
C ASP A 91 -5.07 6.76 6.02
N ILE A 92 -4.86 6.00 4.94
CA ILE A 92 -4.70 6.55 3.59
C ILE A 92 -5.97 7.24 3.07
N ARG A 93 -7.16 6.82 3.52
CA ARG A 93 -8.44 7.44 3.12
C ARG A 93 -8.81 8.65 3.98
N GLU A 94 -8.43 8.64 5.24
CA GLU A 94 -8.97 9.53 6.28
C GLU A 94 -8.01 10.64 6.68
N LEU A 95 -6.71 10.36 6.76
CA LEU A 95 -5.72 11.37 7.12
C LEU A 95 -5.52 12.39 5.98
N PRO A 96 -5.16 13.64 6.32
CA PRO A 96 -4.74 14.61 5.32
C PRO A 96 -3.56 14.08 4.48
N ALA A 97 -3.59 14.32 3.16
CA ALA A 97 -2.51 13.89 2.27
C ALA A 97 -1.13 14.43 2.69
N GLU A 98 -1.07 15.64 3.25
CA GLU A 98 0.16 16.25 3.76
C GLU A 98 0.74 15.42 4.91
N GLU A 99 -0.08 15.07 5.89
CA GLU A 99 0.32 14.24 7.03
C GLU A 99 0.82 12.86 6.59
N ILE A 100 0.15 12.23 5.63
CA ILE A 100 0.58 10.95 5.05
C ILE A 100 1.97 11.10 4.41
N THR A 101 2.15 12.12 3.57
CA THR A 101 3.43 12.34 2.87
C THR A 101 4.57 12.72 3.81
N ASP A 102 4.28 13.43 4.90
CA ASP A 102 5.26 13.78 5.93
C ASP A 102 5.71 12.55 6.72
N ARG A 103 4.77 11.67 7.10
CA ARG A 103 5.10 10.39 7.74
C ARG A 103 6.00 9.52 6.87
N VAL A 104 5.70 9.45 5.57
CA VAL A 104 6.54 8.73 4.59
C VAL A 104 7.95 9.33 4.53
N ASN A 105 8.05 10.65 4.36
CA ASN A 105 9.34 11.33 4.28
C ASN A 105 10.15 11.17 5.56
N ALA A 106 9.50 11.25 6.73
CA ALA A 106 10.13 11.03 8.03
C ALA A 106 10.65 9.59 8.17
N LYS A 107 9.85 8.59 7.76
CA LYS A 107 10.26 7.17 7.78
C LYS A 107 11.45 6.91 6.84
N ALA A 108 11.44 7.51 5.65
CA ALA A 108 12.49 7.33 4.66
C ALA A 108 13.80 8.07 5.01
N GLY A 109 13.71 9.15 5.80
CA GLY A 109 14.84 10.03 6.08
C GLY A 109 15.17 11.02 4.96
N TYR A 110 14.35 11.09 3.91
CA TYR A 110 14.48 12.05 2.80
C TYR A 110 13.12 12.29 2.12
N ARG A 111 13.04 13.36 1.31
CA ARG A 111 11.79 13.80 0.66
C ARG A 111 11.47 12.95 -0.57
N ILE A 112 10.90 11.77 -0.35
CA ILE A 112 10.31 10.90 -1.40
C ILE A 112 9.07 11.56 -1.99
N CYS A 113 8.16 12.01 -1.13
CA CYS A 113 6.92 12.66 -1.50
C CYS A 113 7.12 14.18 -1.49
N ASN A 114 7.03 14.79 -2.67
CA ASN A 114 7.03 16.25 -2.80
C ASN A 114 5.61 16.81 -2.85
N GLU A 115 5.47 18.13 -2.92
CA GLU A 115 4.17 18.81 -3.00
C GLU A 115 3.31 18.36 -4.18
N ALA A 116 3.91 17.94 -5.29
CA ALA A 116 3.16 17.44 -6.42
C ALA A 116 2.60 16.04 -6.11
N THR A 117 3.36 15.18 -5.42
CA THR A 117 2.86 13.90 -4.89
C THR A 117 1.73 14.11 -3.88
N THR A 118 1.90 15.04 -2.93
CA THR A 118 0.88 15.37 -1.92
C THR A 118 -0.42 15.82 -2.56
N ARG A 119 -0.35 16.71 -3.57
CA ARG A 119 -1.53 17.14 -4.34
C ARG A 119 -2.18 15.98 -5.10
N ALA A 120 -1.38 15.12 -5.73
CA ALA A 120 -1.91 13.95 -6.44
C ALA A 120 -2.66 13.00 -5.50
N LEU A 121 -2.11 12.74 -4.30
CA LEU A 121 -2.77 11.92 -3.28
C LEU A 121 -4.07 12.57 -2.79
N ALA A 122 -4.07 13.89 -2.53
CA ALA A 122 -5.27 14.61 -2.12
C ALA A 122 -6.40 14.52 -3.18
N LEU A 123 -6.05 14.59 -4.46
CA LEU A 123 -7.01 14.41 -5.56
C LEU A 123 -7.59 12.99 -5.59
N LEU A 124 -6.78 11.95 -5.34
CA LEU A 124 -7.28 10.57 -5.22
C LEU A 124 -8.24 10.41 -4.05
N GLN A 125 -7.90 10.97 -2.88
CA GLN A 125 -8.78 10.95 -1.71
C GLN A 125 -10.12 11.63 -1.98
N LEU A 126 -10.13 12.76 -2.70
CA LEU A 126 -11.36 13.44 -3.11
C LEU A 126 -12.20 12.57 -4.05
N GLN A 127 -11.58 11.87 -5.00
CA GLN A 127 -12.28 10.95 -5.89
C GLN A 127 -12.94 9.81 -5.11
N TRP A 128 -12.27 9.23 -4.12
CA TRP A 128 -12.85 8.16 -3.29
C TRP A 128 -14.03 8.66 -2.44
N LYS A 129 -13.93 9.87 -1.88
CA LYS A 129 -15.01 10.51 -1.12
C LYS A 129 -16.21 10.85 -2.01
N GLY A 130 -15.96 11.37 -3.21
CA GLY A 130 -17.00 11.66 -4.20
C GLY A 130 -17.69 10.40 -4.75
N ALA A 131 -16.95 9.31 -4.95
CA ALA A 131 -17.51 8.02 -5.34
C ALA A 131 -18.43 7.44 -4.26
N LYS A 132 -18.10 7.60 -2.97
CA LYS A 132 -18.97 7.20 -1.85
C LYS A 132 -20.26 8.02 -1.72
N ALA A 133 -20.31 9.25 -2.24
CA ALA A 133 -21.49 10.11 -2.15
C ALA A 133 -22.53 9.85 -3.27
N ASN A 134 -22.13 9.15 -4.34
CA ASN A 134 -22.95 8.90 -5.54
C ASN A 134 -23.32 7.41 -5.72
N GLY A 135 -23.07 6.56 -4.71
CA GLY A 135 -23.45 5.15 -4.67
C GLY A 135 -24.35 4.86 -3.48
#